data_AF-A0A1J1JAS3-F1
#
_entry.id   AF-A0A1J1JAS3-F1
#
_cell.length_a   1.000
_cell.length_b   1.000
_cell.length_c   1.000
_cell.angle_alpha   90.00
_cell.angle_beta   90.00
_cell.angle_gamma   90.00
#
_symmetry.space_group_name_H-M   'P 1'
#
loop_
_entity.id
_entity.type
_entity.pdbx_description
1 polymer ?
#
loop_
_entity_poly.entity_id
_entity_poly.type
_entity_poly.pdbx_seq_one_letter_code
_entity_poly.pdbx_strand_id
1 'polypeptide(L)'
;MEINIDSTILSVKSEKPFPTSHELQQFMEWLKSNETPWEAAKYLGEYEKLIIENTIRSLKHSHPDLFLTSQKEEKITGDISFYLHLIGYSLVVSNKTALGEALKPNILDTLSLSPSCLIESLNLIKNNIFLKENAKQEILEYINYAIQKIIEKDKSKNLEDDNYQLPFWQKIIEIGTTVSQAEWEKLPKDFSKNFEHYLYGVAKDS
;
A
#
# COMPACT_ATOMS: atom_id res chain seq x y z
N MET A 1 -5.14 -18.03 17.92
CA MET A 1 -4.54 -19.04 17.03
C MET A 1 -5.47 -19.11 15.83
N GLU A 2 -5.10 -18.46 14.72
CA GLU A 2 -5.87 -18.55 13.48
C GLU A 2 -5.73 -20.00 12.99
N ILE A 3 -6.78 -20.80 13.15
CA ILE A 3 -6.82 -22.14 12.56
C ILE A 3 -7.07 -21.91 11.08
N ASN A 4 -6.07 -22.15 10.26
CA ASN A 4 -6.18 -22.27 8.81
C ASN A 4 -5.37 -23.49 8.34
N ILE A 5 -5.48 -23.84 7.06
CA ILE A 5 -4.76 -24.97 6.45
C ILE A 5 -3.26 -24.91 6.77
N ASP A 6 -2.66 -23.73 6.70
CA ASP A 6 -1.22 -23.55 6.96
C ASP A 6 -0.86 -23.79 8.42
N SER A 7 -1.67 -23.35 9.37
CA SER A 7 -1.44 -23.55 10.81
C SER A 7 -1.53 -25.04 11.20
N THR A 8 -2.45 -25.78 10.58
CA THR A 8 -2.59 -27.24 10.79
C THR A 8 -1.43 -27.99 10.15
N ILE A 9 -0.96 -27.56 8.97
CA ILE A 9 0.22 -28.16 8.34
C ILE A 9 1.50 -27.81 9.13
N LEU A 10 1.60 -26.59 9.66
CA LEU A 10 2.75 -26.15 10.45
C LEU A 10 2.82 -26.87 11.80
N SER A 11 1.69 -27.08 12.49
CA SER A 11 1.64 -27.88 13.73
C SER A 11 2.03 -29.33 13.50
N VAL A 12 1.56 -29.92 12.39
CA VAL A 12 1.96 -31.27 11.98
C VAL A 12 3.46 -31.30 11.69
N LYS A 13 3.98 -30.40 10.84
CA LYS A 13 5.42 -30.35 10.50
C LYS A 13 6.35 -30.23 11.70
N SER A 14 5.95 -29.53 12.76
CA SER A 14 6.78 -29.37 13.96
C SER A 14 6.78 -30.58 14.89
N GLU A 15 5.76 -31.44 14.84
CA GLU A 15 5.57 -32.49 15.85
C GLU A 15 5.46 -33.93 15.29
N LYS A 16 4.91 -34.13 14.08
CA LYS A 16 4.57 -35.46 13.53
C LYS A 16 4.64 -35.52 11.98
N PRO A 17 4.94 -36.68 11.38
CA PRO A 17 5.03 -36.81 9.92
C PRO A 17 3.68 -36.72 9.19
N PHE A 18 2.55 -36.95 9.86
CA PHE A 18 1.21 -36.95 9.27
C PHE A 18 0.16 -36.36 10.22
N PRO A 19 -0.93 -35.76 9.68
CA PRO A 19 -2.05 -35.27 10.47
C PRO A 19 -2.75 -36.38 11.26
N THR A 20 -3.12 -36.09 12.50
CA THR A 20 -3.86 -36.99 13.39
C THR A 20 -5.37 -36.74 13.31
N SER A 21 -6.17 -37.68 13.84
CA SER A 21 -7.64 -37.54 13.90
C SER A 21 -8.09 -36.26 14.61
N HIS A 22 -7.29 -35.75 15.56
CA HIS A 22 -7.58 -34.50 16.28
C HIS A 22 -7.43 -33.27 15.38
N GLU A 23 -6.35 -33.17 14.60
CA GLU A 23 -6.10 -32.06 13.68
C GLU A 23 -7.10 -32.07 12.52
N LEU A 24 -7.45 -33.25 12.01
CA LEU A 24 -8.51 -33.40 11.01
C LEU A 24 -9.87 -32.96 11.55
N GLN A 25 -10.17 -33.26 12.83
CA GLN A 25 -11.40 -32.82 13.45
C GLN A 25 -11.44 -31.29 13.61
N GLN A 26 -10.34 -30.67 14.06
CA GLN A 26 -10.23 -29.20 14.15
C GLN A 26 -10.39 -28.53 12.77
N PHE A 27 -9.82 -29.11 11.72
CA PHE A 27 -10.00 -28.63 10.35
C PHE A 27 -11.47 -28.72 9.89
N MET A 28 -12.15 -29.82 10.20
CA MET A 28 -13.57 -30.00 9.86
C MET A 28 -14.48 -29.05 10.67
N GLU A 29 -14.14 -28.77 11.93
CA GLU A 29 -14.84 -27.79 12.76
C GLU A 29 -14.63 -26.37 12.21
N TRP A 30 -13.40 -26.05 11.78
CA TRP A 30 -13.10 -24.80 11.08
C TRP A 30 -13.92 -24.66 9.80
N LEU A 31 -13.95 -25.67 8.92
CA LEU A 31 -14.76 -25.63 7.69
C LEU A 31 -16.23 -25.34 7.98
N LYS A 32 -16.81 -25.93 9.04
CA LYS A 32 -18.20 -25.67 9.44
C LYS A 32 -18.40 -24.26 10.00
N SER A 33 -17.39 -23.69 10.64
CA SER A 33 -17.44 -22.34 11.20
C SER A 33 -17.26 -21.22 10.16
N ASN A 34 -16.85 -21.53 8.92
CA ASN A 34 -16.55 -20.55 7.86
C ASN A 34 -17.70 -20.25 6.90
N GLU A 35 -18.92 -20.62 7.24
CA GLU A 35 -20.09 -20.32 6.40
C GLU A 35 -20.23 -18.80 6.16
N THR A 36 -20.03 -17.97 7.19
CA THR A 36 -20.19 -16.51 7.09
C THR A 36 -19.14 -15.82 6.20
N PRO A 37 -17.82 -16.08 6.34
CA PRO A 37 -16.82 -15.53 5.42
C PRO A 37 -17.02 -15.97 3.96
N TRP A 38 -17.51 -17.18 3.72
CA TRP A 38 -17.79 -17.66 2.37
C TRP A 38 -19.03 -17.02 1.75
N GLU A 39 -20.09 -16.80 2.53
CA GLU A 39 -21.24 -16.00 2.07
C GLU A 39 -20.80 -14.56 1.72
N ALA A 40 -19.93 -13.96 2.53
CA ALA A 40 -19.34 -12.65 2.29
C ALA A 40 -18.51 -12.62 0.99
N ALA A 41 -17.60 -13.59 0.79
CA ALA A 41 -16.79 -13.69 -0.42
C ALA A 41 -17.65 -13.91 -1.68
N LYS A 42 -18.67 -14.76 -1.58
CA LYS A 42 -19.63 -15.00 -2.67
C LYS A 42 -20.34 -13.72 -3.07
N TYR A 43 -20.82 -12.93 -2.11
CA TYR A 43 -21.46 -11.65 -2.39
C TYR A 43 -20.49 -10.68 -3.10
N LEU A 44 -19.25 -10.58 -2.64
CA LEU A 44 -18.26 -9.73 -3.30
C LEU A 44 -18.09 -10.10 -4.78
N GLY A 45 -18.08 -11.40 -5.10
CA GLY A 45 -18.05 -11.86 -6.48
C GLY A 45 -19.33 -11.56 -7.28
N GLU A 46 -20.51 -11.77 -6.69
CA GLU A 46 -21.79 -11.54 -7.36
C GLU A 46 -22.04 -10.04 -7.66
N TYR A 47 -21.62 -9.17 -6.75
CA TYR A 47 -21.87 -7.73 -6.83
C TYR A 47 -20.64 -6.91 -7.22
N GLU A 48 -19.53 -7.56 -7.58
CA GLU A 48 -18.25 -6.92 -7.93
C GLU A 48 -18.46 -5.76 -8.89
N LYS A 49 -19.10 -6.02 -10.04
CA LYS A 49 -19.30 -5.05 -11.09
C LYS A 49 -20.08 -3.82 -10.59
N LEU A 50 -21.14 -4.03 -9.82
CA LEU A 50 -21.97 -2.96 -9.28
C LEU A 50 -21.19 -2.11 -8.26
N ILE A 51 -20.42 -2.78 -7.38
CA ILE A 51 -19.58 -2.11 -6.37
C ILE A 51 -18.53 -1.22 -7.05
N ILE A 52 -17.87 -1.75 -8.07
CA ILE A 52 -16.84 -1.02 -8.83
C ILE A 52 -17.46 0.16 -9.57
N GLU A 53 -18.54 -0.05 -10.32
CA GLU A 53 -19.21 1.02 -11.07
C GLU A 53 -19.68 2.17 -10.16
N ASN A 54 -20.23 1.84 -8.99
CA ASN A 54 -20.65 2.83 -8.01
C ASN A 54 -19.46 3.59 -7.43
N THR A 55 -18.39 2.88 -7.06
CA THR A 55 -17.17 3.48 -6.52
C THR A 55 -16.51 4.41 -7.53
N ILE A 56 -16.37 3.97 -8.79
CA ILE A 56 -15.82 4.80 -9.88
C ILE A 56 -16.70 6.03 -10.11
N ARG A 57 -18.02 5.90 -10.11
CA ARG A 57 -18.94 7.04 -10.26
C ARG A 57 -18.74 8.08 -9.15
N SER A 58 -18.62 7.62 -7.90
CA SER A 58 -18.35 8.50 -6.75
C SER A 58 -16.97 9.14 -6.83
N LEU A 59 -15.92 8.38 -7.18
CA LEU A 59 -14.57 8.91 -7.35
C LEU A 59 -14.47 9.93 -8.49
N LYS A 60 -15.17 9.72 -9.62
CA LYS A 60 -15.26 10.69 -10.71
C LYS A 60 -15.87 12.01 -10.27
N HIS A 61 -16.80 11.97 -9.32
CA HIS A 61 -17.41 13.15 -8.77
C HIS A 61 -16.46 13.91 -7.84
N SER A 62 -15.74 13.20 -6.97
CA SER A 62 -14.78 13.79 -6.03
C SER A 62 -13.48 14.27 -6.69
N HIS A 63 -12.95 13.49 -7.63
CA HIS A 63 -11.62 13.66 -8.25
C HIS A 63 -11.69 13.50 -9.77
N PRO A 64 -12.31 14.45 -10.50
CA PRO A 64 -12.47 14.37 -11.95
C PRO A 64 -11.12 14.34 -12.69
N ASP A 65 -10.07 14.89 -12.09
CA ASP A 65 -8.69 14.94 -12.58
C ASP A 65 -8.01 13.56 -12.68
N LEU A 66 -8.48 12.56 -11.92
CA LEU A 66 -7.99 11.18 -12.04
C LEU A 66 -8.47 10.50 -13.34
N PHE A 67 -9.60 10.95 -13.89
CA PHE A 67 -10.32 10.30 -15.00
C PHE A 67 -10.20 11.05 -16.34
N LEU A 68 -9.09 11.78 -16.54
CA LEU A 68 -8.87 12.60 -17.74
C LEU A 68 -8.80 11.80 -19.06
N THR A 69 -8.58 10.48 -18.99
CA THR A 69 -8.48 9.61 -20.17
C THR A 69 -9.12 8.25 -19.88
N SER A 70 -9.68 7.61 -20.91
CA SER A 70 -10.23 6.25 -20.81
C SER A 70 -9.19 5.23 -20.32
N GLN A 71 -7.94 5.35 -20.77
CA GLN A 71 -6.87 4.46 -20.34
C GLN A 71 -6.56 4.56 -18.83
N LYS A 72 -6.61 5.76 -18.25
CA LYS A 72 -6.45 5.94 -16.80
C LYS A 72 -7.65 5.37 -16.04
N GLU A 73 -8.85 5.57 -16.55
CA GLU A 73 -10.08 5.00 -15.95
C GLU A 73 -10.04 3.47 -15.91
N GLU A 74 -9.60 2.82 -16.99
CA GLU A 74 -9.44 1.36 -17.04
C GLU A 74 -8.42 0.88 -16.00
N LYS A 75 -7.28 1.58 -15.86
CA LYS A 75 -6.27 1.24 -14.84
C LYS A 75 -6.81 1.38 -13.43
N ILE A 76 -7.49 2.49 -13.12
CA ILE A 76 -8.10 2.73 -11.79
C ILE A 76 -9.15 1.66 -11.47
N THR A 77 -9.94 1.28 -12.48
CA THR A 77 -10.94 0.21 -12.36
C THR A 77 -10.27 -1.14 -12.09
N GLY A 78 -9.18 -1.43 -12.79
CA GLY A 78 -8.35 -2.62 -12.57
C GLY A 78 -7.74 -2.65 -11.18
N ASP A 79 -7.22 -1.52 -10.69
CA ASP A 79 -6.68 -1.40 -9.34
C ASP A 79 -7.77 -1.71 -8.30
N ILE A 80 -8.95 -1.08 -8.39
CA ILE A 80 -10.05 -1.32 -7.43
C ILE A 80 -10.51 -2.78 -7.47
N SER A 81 -10.64 -3.37 -8.66
CA SER A 81 -10.99 -4.80 -8.83
C SER A 81 -9.96 -5.71 -8.16
N PHE A 82 -8.67 -5.45 -8.39
CA PHE A 82 -7.57 -6.20 -7.79
C PHE A 82 -7.65 -6.22 -6.25
N TYR A 83 -7.91 -5.08 -5.60
CA TYR A 83 -8.06 -5.04 -4.14
C TYR A 83 -9.31 -5.76 -3.65
N LEU A 84 -10.41 -5.64 -4.38
CA LEU A 84 -11.64 -6.32 -4.03
C LEU A 84 -11.47 -7.85 -4.11
N HIS A 85 -10.73 -8.34 -5.10
CA HIS A 85 -10.33 -9.74 -5.20
C HIS A 85 -9.43 -10.18 -4.06
N LEU A 86 -8.42 -9.38 -3.69
CA LEU A 86 -7.57 -9.69 -2.54
C LEU A 86 -8.37 -9.84 -1.25
N ILE A 87 -9.34 -8.96 -1.01
CA ILE A 87 -10.27 -9.05 0.13
C ILE A 87 -11.11 -10.33 0.02
N GLY A 88 -11.67 -10.62 -1.16
CA GLY A 88 -12.43 -11.83 -1.42
C GLY A 88 -11.64 -13.12 -1.14
N TYR A 89 -10.39 -13.19 -1.61
CA TYR A 89 -9.52 -14.34 -1.34
C TYR A 89 -9.18 -14.47 0.14
N SER A 90 -8.93 -13.36 0.81
CA SER A 90 -8.63 -13.34 2.24
C SER A 90 -9.82 -13.79 3.09
N LEU A 91 -11.05 -13.47 2.66
CA LEU A 91 -12.29 -13.97 3.24
C LEU A 91 -12.46 -15.48 3.04
N VAL A 92 -12.14 -16.03 1.86
CA VAL A 92 -12.22 -17.48 1.60
C VAL A 92 -11.27 -18.27 2.50
N VAL A 93 -10.06 -17.74 2.70
CA VAL A 93 -9.02 -18.35 3.56
C VAL A 93 -9.27 -18.02 5.05
N SER A 94 -10.23 -17.14 5.36
CA SER A 94 -10.49 -16.62 6.70
C SER A 94 -9.23 -16.15 7.43
N ASN A 95 -8.32 -15.52 6.67
CA ASN A 95 -7.01 -15.13 7.16
C ASN A 95 -6.72 -13.67 6.80
N LYS A 96 -6.71 -12.80 7.83
CA LYS A 96 -6.41 -11.38 7.68
C LYS A 96 -4.91 -11.13 7.48
N THR A 97 -4.03 -12.01 7.97
CA THR A 97 -2.58 -11.88 7.77
C THR A 97 -2.18 -12.05 6.30
N ALA A 98 -2.85 -12.96 5.58
CA ALA A 98 -2.65 -13.14 4.14
C ALA A 98 -2.93 -11.84 3.35
N LEU A 99 -3.96 -11.08 3.76
CA LEU A 99 -4.25 -9.77 3.19
C LEU A 99 -3.10 -8.78 3.45
N GLY A 100 -2.62 -8.72 4.69
CA GLY A 100 -1.50 -7.86 5.06
C GLY A 100 -0.21 -8.17 4.28
N GLU A 101 0.06 -9.45 4.02
CA GLU A 101 1.20 -9.88 3.22
C GLU A 101 1.04 -9.58 1.73
N ALA A 102 -0.16 -9.71 1.19
CA ALA A 102 -0.45 -9.34 -0.20
C ALA A 102 -0.35 -7.83 -0.44
N LEU A 103 -0.53 -7.02 0.61
CA LEU A 103 -0.46 -5.55 0.58
C LEU A 103 0.99 -4.99 0.71
N LYS A 104 2.01 -5.80 0.44
CA LYS A 104 3.43 -5.44 0.55
C LYS A 104 3.85 -4.25 -0.35
N PRO A 105 4.95 -3.53 0.00
CA PRO A 105 5.45 -2.29 -0.66
C PRO A 105 5.38 -2.32 -2.18
N ASN A 106 6.00 -3.33 -2.75
CA ASN A 106 6.21 -3.45 -4.18
C ASN A 106 4.91 -3.47 -5.00
N ILE A 107 3.80 -3.95 -4.43
CA ILE A 107 2.52 -3.99 -5.13
C ILE A 107 1.81 -2.63 -5.01
N LEU A 108 1.83 -2.00 -3.84
CA LEU A 108 1.19 -0.70 -3.65
C LEU A 108 1.83 0.40 -4.52
N ASP A 109 3.16 0.33 -4.73
CA ASP A 109 3.88 1.26 -5.58
C ASP A 109 3.66 1.02 -7.10
N THR A 110 3.07 -0.11 -7.49
CA THR A 110 2.77 -0.42 -8.91
C THR A 110 1.41 0.10 -9.39
N LEU A 111 0.60 0.61 -8.47
CA LEU A 111 -0.77 1.01 -8.77
C LEU A 111 -0.83 2.43 -9.32
N SER A 112 -1.90 2.68 -10.05
CA SER A 112 -2.17 4.00 -10.60
C SER A 112 -2.80 4.94 -9.58
N LEU A 113 -3.47 4.39 -8.56
CA LEU A 113 -4.08 5.15 -7.47
C LEU A 113 -3.07 5.48 -6.36
N SER A 114 -3.12 6.72 -5.86
CA SER A 114 -2.41 7.09 -4.64
C SER A 114 -3.01 6.37 -3.41
N PRO A 115 -2.24 6.18 -2.33
CA PRO A 115 -2.73 5.59 -1.09
C PRO A 115 -3.99 6.29 -0.53
N SER A 116 -4.08 7.62 -0.64
CA SER A 116 -5.25 8.39 -0.19
C SER A 116 -6.50 8.08 -1.01
N CYS A 117 -6.38 8.01 -2.33
CA CYS A 117 -7.50 7.67 -3.22
C CYS A 117 -7.92 6.19 -3.06
N LEU A 118 -6.97 5.29 -2.77
CA LEU A 118 -7.28 3.89 -2.41
C LEU A 118 -8.10 3.83 -1.11
N ILE A 119 -7.68 4.53 -0.06
CA ILE A 119 -8.43 4.59 1.20
C ILE A 119 -9.83 5.17 0.98
N GLU A 120 -9.96 6.22 0.17
CA GLU A 120 -11.26 6.78 -0.17
C GLU A 120 -12.15 5.78 -0.92
N SER A 121 -11.60 5.06 -1.91
CA SER A 121 -12.32 4.01 -2.63
C SER A 121 -12.84 2.92 -1.69
N LEU A 122 -12.02 2.47 -0.73
CA LEU A 122 -12.40 1.46 0.26
C LEU A 122 -13.49 1.96 1.22
N ASN A 123 -13.43 3.24 1.61
CA ASN A 123 -14.48 3.87 2.42
C ASN A 123 -15.81 4.01 1.65
N LEU A 124 -15.76 4.31 0.35
CA LEU A 124 -16.94 4.34 -0.51
C LEU A 124 -17.57 2.95 -0.65
N ILE A 125 -16.74 1.90 -0.80
CA ILE A 125 -17.22 0.51 -0.81
C ILE A 125 -17.90 0.19 0.52
N LYS A 126 -17.22 0.47 1.65
CA LYS A 126 -17.75 0.27 3.01
C LYS A 126 -19.14 0.87 3.23
N ASN A 127 -19.39 2.07 2.71
CA ASN A 127 -20.65 2.78 2.90
C ASN A 127 -21.80 2.25 2.02
N ASN A 128 -21.48 1.53 0.93
CA ASN A 128 -22.44 1.07 -0.07
C ASN A 128 -22.72 -0.44 -0.05
N ILE A 129 -22.27 -1.16 0.99
CA ILE A 129 -22.53 -2.61 1.12
C ILE A 129 -23.95 -2.86 1.65
N PHE A 130 -24.78 -3.51 0.83
CA PHE A 130 -26.15 -3.93 1.15
C PHE A 130 -26.19 -5.45 1.41
N LEU A 131 -25.88 -5.87 2.65
CA LEU A 131 -25.76 -7.28 3.03
C LEU A 131 -26.50 -7.62 4.33
N LYS A 132 -26.71 -8.94 4.56
CA LYS A 132 -27.06 -9.49 5.87
C LYS A 132 -26.03 -9.05 6.92
N GLU A 133 -26.47 -8.81 8.16
CA GLU A 133 -25.68 -8.16 9.21
C GLU A 133 -24.33 -8.84 9.47
N ASN A 134 -24.30 -10.19 9.55
CA ASN A 134 -23.08 -10.95 9.84
C ASN A 134 -22.07 -10.94 8.66
N ALA A 135 -22.54 -11.18 7.42
CA ALA A 135 -21.68 -11.15 6.24
C ALA A 135 -21.17 -9.74 5.93
N LYS A 136 -22.02 -8.72 6.20
CA LYS A 136 -21.62 -7.31 6.11
C LYS A 136 -20.49 -7.02 7.10
N GLN A 137 -20.64 -7.44 8.36
CA GLN A 137 -19.64 -7.19 9.39
C GLN A 137 -18.29 -7.80 9.01
N GLU A 138 -18.28 -9.04 8.50
CA GLU A 138 -17.05 -9.69 8.02
C GLU A 138 -16.34 -8.86 6.95
N ILE A 139 -17.03 -8.49 5.86
CA ILE A 139 -16.41 -7.68 4.80
C ILE A 139 -15.88 -6.36 5.36
N LEU A 140 -16.63 -5.71 6.25
CA LEU A 140 -16.22 -4.45 6.88
C LEU A 140 -14.95 -4.62 7.72
N GLU A 141 -14.79 -5.73 8.43
CA GLU A 141 -13.58 -6.01 9.20
C GLU A 141 -12.35 -6.15 8.29
N TYR A 142 -12.46 -6.86 7.16
CA TYR A 142 -11.36 -6.98 6.20
C TYR A 142 -11.04 -5.66 5.50
N ILE A 143 -12.06 -4.87 5.13
CA ILE A 143 -11.86 -3.53 4.57
C ILE A 143 -11.15 -2.62 5.59
N ASN A 144 -11.60 -2.59 6.85
CA ASN A 144 -10.98 -1.78 7.89
C ASN A 144 -9.52 -2.21 8.13
N TYR A 145 -9.24 -3.51 8.12
CA TYR A 145 -7.89 -4.04 8.23
C TYR A 145 -7.01 -3.60 7.05
N ALA A 146 -7.52 -3.68 5.81
CA ALA A 146 -6.80 -3.20 4.63
C ALA A 146 -6.47 -1.70 4.73
N ILE A 147 -7.45 -0.87 5.12
CA ILE A 147 -7.26 0.57 5.33
C ILE A 147 -6.18 0.82 6.38
N GLN A 148 -6.23 0.15 7.53
CA GLN A 148 -5.22 0.31 8.57
C GLN A 148 -3.82 -0.05 8.06
N LYS A 149 -3.68 -1.15 7.31
CA LYS A 149 -2.39 -1.56 6.75
C LYS A 149 -1.84 -0.56 5.73
N ILE A 150 -2.72 0.02 4.90
CA ILE A 150 -2.31 1.07 3.96
C ILE A 150 -1.85 2.33 4.73
N ILE A 151 -2.57 2.73 5.79
CA ILE A 151 -2.21 3.91 6.61
C ILE A 151 -0.90 3.70 7.38
N GLU A 152 -0.73 2.56 8.06
CA GLU A 152 0.50 2.21 8.79
C GLU A 152 1.72 2.33 7.90
N LYS A 153 1.57 1.88 6.65
CA LYS A 153 2.63 1.84 5.66
C LYS A 153 2.89 3.18 4.98
N ASP A 154 1.86 3.97 4.73
CA ASP A 154 2.02 5.34 4.26
C ASP A 154 2.80 6.17 5.31
N LYS A 155 2.50 5.97 6.59
CA LYS A 155 3.28 6.56 7.69
C LYS A 155 4.72 6.06 7.74
N SER A 156 4.97 4.75 7.55
CA SER A 156 6.34 4.22 7.56
C SER A 156 7.18 4.73 6.38
N LYS A 157 6.57 4.92 5.21
CA LYS A 157 7.23 5.52 4.04
C LYS A 157 7.62 6.96 4.30
N ASN A 158 6.74 7.75 4.91
CA ASN A 158 7.05 9.12 5.33
C ASN A 158 8.15 9.17 6.41
N LEU A 159 8.21 8.20 7.32
CA LEU A 159 9.27 8.10 8.33
C LEU A 159 10.64 7.65 7.77
N GLU A 160 10.66 6.84 6.70
CA GLU A 160 11.88 6.51 5.96
C GLU A 160 12.36 7.69 5.10
N ASP A 161 11.44 8.51 4.59
CA ASP A 161 11.74 9.77 3.88
C ASP A 161 12.20 10.85 4.87
N ASP A 162 11.70 10.86 6.12
CA ASP A 162 12.17 11.74 7.21
C ASP A 162 13.62 11.46 7.66
N ASN A 163 14.27 10.40 7.13
CA ASN A 163 15.73 10.37 7.02
C ASN A 163 16.19 11.27 5.85
N TYR A 164 15.65 12.50 5.82
CA TYR A 164 16.15 13.62 5.05
C TYR A 164 17.57 13.90 5.57
N GLN A 165 18.55 13.18 5.02
CA GLN A 165 19.88 13.75 4.92
C GLN A 165 19.67 15.06 4.17
N LEU A 166 19.79 16.20 4.88
CA LEU A 166 19.64 17.52 4.28
C LEU A 166 20.28 17.52 2.90
N PRO A 167 19.54 17.88 1.82
CA PRO A 167 20.08 17.90 0.48
C PRO A 167 21.44 18.59 0.50
N PHE A 168 22.40 18.06 -0.23
CA PHE A 168 23.79 18.53 -0.22
C PHE A 168 23.90 20.07 -0.34
N TRP A 169 22.99 20.70 -1.07
CA TRP A 169 22.87 22.16 -1.19
C TRP A 169 22.53 22.90 0.11
N GLN A 170 21.67 22.35 0.98
CA GLN A 170 21.39 22.92 2.30
C GLN A 170 22.62 22.85 3.21
N LYS A 171 23.40 21.75 3.15
CA LYS A 171 24.68 21.67 3.86
C LYS A 171 25.69 22.72 3.37
N ILE A 172 25.72 23.01 2.07
CA ILE A 172 26.55 24.09 1.51
C ILE A 172 26.11 25.46 2.04
N ILE A 173 24.81 25.72 2.13
CA ILE A 173 24.27 26.98 2.66
C ILE A 173 24.63 27.13 4.15
N GLU A 174 24.51 26.08 4.95
CA GLU A 174 24.90 26.10 6.37
C GLU A 174 26.40 26.38 6.56
N ILE A 175 27.26 25.74 5.76
CA ILE A 175 28.70 26.04 5.73
C ILE A 175 28.89 27.52 5.35
N GLY A 176 28.15 28.01 4.36
CA GLY A 176 28.24 29.39 3.91
C GLY A 176 27.80 30.43 4.94
N THR A 177 26.88 30.08 5.85
CA THR A 177 26.51 30.93 6.99
C THR A 177 27.54 30.93 8.12
N THR A 178 28.39 29.91 8.17
CA THR A 178 29.48 29.79 9.17
C THR A 178 30.73 30.55 8.73
N VAL A 179 30.91 30.76 7.43
CA VAL A 179 32.04 31.48 6.83
C VAL A 179 31.76 32.98 6.81
N SER A 180 32.66 33.77 7.39
CA SER A 180 32.52 35.24 7.46
C SER A 180 32.63 35.90 6.07
N GLN A 181 31.98 37.05 5.89
CA GLN A 181 31.99 37.81 4.63
C GLN A 181 33.42 38.13 4.13
N ALA A 182 34.37 38.32 5.04
CA ALA A 182 35.77 38.60 4.74
C ALA A 182 36.52 37.40 4.09
N GLU A 183 36.03 36.17 4.30
CA GLU A 183 36.58 34.98 3.63
C GLU A 183 35.90 34.72 2.28
N TRP A 184 34.63 35.09 2.15
CA TRP A 184 33.91 35.08 0.88
C TRP A 184 34.54 36.02 -0.16
N GLU A 185 35.05 37.18 0.28
CA GLU A 185 35.73 38.14 -0.60
C GLU A 185 37.09 37.65 -1.14
N LYS A 186 37.68 36.62 -0.53
CA LYS A 186 38.92 36.00 -1.02
C LYS A 186 38.68 35.03 -2.17
N LEU A 187 37.42 34.62 -2.41
CA LEU A 187 37.11 33.72 -3.51
C LEU A 187 37.22 34.46 -4.84
N PRO A 188 37.79 33.81 -5.88
CA PRO A 188 37.87 34.42 -7.19
C PRO A 188 36.47 34.67 -7.76
N LYS A 189 36.19 35.92 -8.18
CA LYS A 189 34.91 36.29 -8.80
C LYS A 189 34.65 35.57 -10.12
N ASP A 190 35.71 35.04 -10.74
CA ASP A 190 35.66 34.30 -12.01
C ASP A 190 35.72 32.77 -11.81
N PHE A 191 35.37 32.25 -10.63
CA PHE A 191 35.48 30.82 -10.32
C PHE A 191 34.76 29.93 -11.34
N SER A 192 33.57 30.32 -11.80
CA SER A 192 32.82 29.54 -12.80
C SER A 192 33.48 29.50 -14.18
N LYS A 193 34.30 30.50 -14.53
CA LYS A 193 34.99 30.59 -15.82
C LYS A 193 36.35 29.91 -15.79
N ASN A 194 37.03 29.95 -14.65
CA ASN A 194 38.40 29.47 -14.47
C ASN A 194 38.47 28.29 -13.49
N PHE A 195 37.38 27.54 -13.35
CA PHE A 195 37.26 26.42 -12.40
C PHE A 195 38.41 25.43 -12.56
N GLU A 196 38.72 25.07 -13.81
CA GLU A 196 39.80 24.14 -14.15
C GLU A 196 41.18 24.71 -13.79
N HIS A 197 41.40 26.02 -13.99
CA HIS A 197 42.63 26.69 -13.57
C HIS A 197 42.81 26.65 -12.05
N TYR A 198 41.74 26.89 -11.27
CA TYR A 198 41.82 26.91 -9.81
C TYR A 198 41.97 25.53 -9.18
N LEU A 199 41.40 24.49 -9.79
CA LEU A 199 41.52 23.13 -9.27
C LEU A 199 42.75 22.37 -9.78
N TYR A 200 43.17 22.64 -11.01
CA TYR A 200 44.18 21.83 -11.69
C TYR A 200 45.40 22.63 -12.19
N GLY A 201 45.42 23.96 -11.99
CA GLY A 201 46.57 24.81 -12.31
C GLY A 201 46.79 25.05 -13.81
N VAL A 202 45.82 24.72 -14.66
CA VAL A 202 45.90 24.86 -16.13
C VAL A 202 45.92 26.33 -16.52
N ALA A 203 46.77 26.75 -17.46
CA ALA A 203 46.90 28.17 -17.84
C ALA A 203 45.55 28.84 -18.16
N LYS A 204 45.37 30.08 -17.67
CA LYS A 204 44.13 30.85 -17.86
C LYS A 204 43.92 31.13 -19.35
N ASP A 205 42.76 30.76 -19.88
CA ASP A 205 42.37 31.17 -21.23
C ASP A 205 42.23 32.71 -21.25
N SER A 206 42.98 33.33 -22.16
CA SER A 206 43.15 34.78 -22.28
C SER A 206 41.91 35.46 -22.84
#